data_AF-A0A1S3UGF4-F1
#
_entry.id   AF-A0A1S3UGF4-F1
#
_cell.length_a   1.000
_cell.length_b   1.000
_cell.length_c   1.000
_cell.angle_alpha   90.00
_cell.angle_beta   90.00
_cell.angle_gamma   90.00
#
_symmetry.space_group_name_H-M   'P 1'
#
loop_
_entity.id
_entity.type
_entity.pdbx_description
1 polymer ?
#
loop_
_entity_poly.entity_id
_entity_poly.type
_entity_poly.pdbx_seq_one_letter_code
_entity_poly.pdbx_strand_id
1 'polypeptide(L)'
;MEFDPIPIGSCSKEHQAIYKDWFNCADSDSDGRITGSDATKFFSMSNLSRQDLKQVWAIADTKRQGYLGFSEFIIAMQLVSLAQSGYSITPDLPTSDVDFTNLEPPVMDGLDALLAKKKHKHKEVETNGSSQLQPSPSKNWFSSKSTKKVPLSSVTSIIDGLKRLYLNKLKPLEATYRFNDFVSPLLTNSDFDAKPMVMLLGQYSTGKTTFIKHLLKSSYPGAHIGPEPTTDRFVVVMSGSDERTVPGNTVAVQADMPFSGLTTFGTAFLSKFVCSQMPHPLLEHITFVDTPGVLSGEKQRTQRAYDFTGVTSWFAAKCDLILLLFDPHKLDISDEFNRVISSLRGHDDKIRVVLNKADQVDTQQLMRVYGALMWSLGKVLKTPEVMRVYIGSFNDMPVNDAATGPLGKELFEKEQDDLLSDLKDIPKAACDRRINEFVKRARAAKIHAYIISHLKKEMPAMIGKSKAQQKLIDNLAAEFGKVQREFHLPPGDFPNVEYFRERLSGYNIDKFEKLKPKMIQAVDDMLAYDIPNLLKNFRNPYD
;
A
#
# COMPACT_ATOMS: atom_id res chain seq x y z
N MET A 1 -29.33 9.77 -21.55
CA MET A 1 -30.09 9.94 -20.31
C MET A 1 -29.39 9.10 -19.27
N GLU A 2 -28.41 9.73 -18.62
CA GLU A 2 -27.66 9.14 -17.51
C GLU A 2 -28.52 9.25 -16.25
N PHE A 3 -28.55 8.20 -15.45
CA PHE A 3 -29.17 8.24 -14.13
C PHE A 3 -28.25 9.03 -13.20
N ASP A 4 -28.69 10.19 -12.71
CA ASP A 4 -28.01 10.91 -11.63
C ASP A 4 -27.87 9.99 -10.40
N PRO A 5 -26.70 9.94 -9.73
CA PRO A 5 -26.55 9.17 -8.51
C PRO A 5 -27.44 9.78 -7.42
N ILE A 6 -28.34 8.94 -6.94
CA ILE A 6 -29.30 9.12 -5.85
C ILE A 6 -28.74 9.97 -4.68
N PRO A 7 -29.47 10.96 -4.13
CA PRO A 7 -29.04 11.82 -3.01
C PRO A 7 -29.15 11.13 -1.64
N ILE A 8 -28.90 9.82 -1.56
CA ILE A 8 -28.89 9.09 -0.28
C ILE A 8 -27.55 9.35 0.41
N GLY A 9 -27.58 10.01 1.58
CA GLY A 9 -26.41 10.37 2.37
C GLY A 9 -26.31 11.84 2.78
N SER A 10 -27.16 12.74 2.24
CA SER A 10 -27.29 14.10 2.78
C SER A 10 -28.18 14.07 4.02
N CYS A 11 -27.56 14.24 5.19
CA CYS A 11 -28.23 14.17 6.49
C CYS A 11 -27.83 15.40 7.32
N SER A 12 -28.76 15.99 8.07
CA SER A 12 -28.49 17.18 8.89
C SER A 12 -27.36 16.92 9.91
N LYS A 13 -26.61 17.96 10.30
CA LYS A 13 -25.51 17.81 11.29
C LYS A 13 -25.98 17.25 12.63
N GLU A 14 -27.22 17.54 13.00
CA GLU A 14 -27.88 17.06 14.22
C GLU A 14 -28.19 15.55 14.12
N HIS A 15 -28.78 15.10 13.00
CA HIS A 15 -29.04 13.68 12.77
C HIS A 15 -27.74 12.87 12.59
N GLN A 16 -26.69 13.46 12.01
CA GLN A 16 -25.38 12.82 11.94
C GLN A 16 -24.79 12.55 13.33
N ALA A 17 -24.97 13.47 14.30
CA ALA A 17 -24.52 13.26 15.68
C ALA A 17 -25.29 12.12 16.36
N ILE A 18 -26.61 12.06 16.16
CA ILE A 18 -27.47 10.97 16.67
C ILE A 18 -27.04 9.63 16.06
N TYR A 19 -26.89 9.58 14.74
CA TYR A 19 -26.44 8.37 14.05
C TYR A 19 -25.02 7.97 14.43
N LYS A 20 -24.16 8.91 14.82
CA LYS A 20 -22.83 8.58 15.33
C LYS A 20 -22.91 7.84 16.67
N ASP A 21 -23.76 8.28 17.58
CA ASP A 21 -24.00 7.58 18.85
C ASP A 21 -24.60 6.19 18.62
N TRP A 22 -25.51 6.07 17.67
CA TRP A 22 -26.14 4.81 17.30
C TRP A 22 -25.18 3.86 16.60
N PHE A 23 -24.34 4.38 15.71
CA PHE A 23 -23.27 3.64 15.05
C PHE A 23 -22.32 3.06 16.08
N ASN A 24 -21.84 3.87 17.02
CA ASN A 24 -20.99 3.41 18.13
C ASN A 24 -21.73 2.43 19.07
N CYS A 25 -23.07 2.46 19.09
CA CYS A 25 -23.88 1.51 19.84
C CYS A 25 -23.93 0.16 19.12
N ALA A 26 -24.20 0.18 17.81
CA ALA A 26 -24.31 -0.97 16.91
C ALA A 26 -22.95 -1.66 16.71
N ASP A 27 -21.89 -0.87 16.53
CA ASP A 27 -20.49 -1.27 16.50
C ASP A 27 -20.09 -1.76 17.91
N SER A 28 -20.24 -3.08 18.08
CA SER A 28 -20.09 -3.73 19.38
C SER A 28 -18.62 -3.89 19.80
N ASP A 29 -17.69 -3.86 18.85
CA ASP A 29 -16.24 -4.01 19.05
C ASP A 29 -15.43 -2.75 18.74
N SER A 30 -16.08 -1.66 18.32
CA SER A 30 -15.48 -0.34 18.06
C SER A 30 -14.43 -0.38 16.96
N ASP A 31 -14.57 -1.28 15.99
CA ASP A 31 -13.65 -1.43 14.85
C ASP A 31 -14.01 -0.49 13.68
N GLY A 32 -15.07 0.29 13.83
CA GLY A 32 -15.57 1.24 12.84
C GLY A 32 -16.41 0.58 11.75
N ARG A 33 -16.89 -0.65 11.95
CA ARG A 33 -17.66 -1.43 10.98
C ARG A 33 -18.85 -2.11 11.65
N ILE A 34 -19.99 -2.12 10.97
CA ILE A 34 -21.16 -2.88 11.39
C ILE A 34 -21.28 -4.09 10.49
N THR A 35 -20.97 -5.28 11.01
CA THR A 35 -21.10 -6.54 10.25
C THR A 35 -22.56 -6.89 10.04
N GLY A 36 -22.86 -7.80 9.10
CA GLY A 36 -24.23 -8.30 8.91
C GLY A 36 -24.86 -8.88 10.18
N SER A 37 -24.04 -9.42 11.09
CA SER A 37 -24.50 -9.94 12.38
C SER A 37 -24.85 -8.84 13.38
N ASP A 38 -24.14 -7.71 13.35
CA ASP A 38 -24.40 -6.55 14.19
C ASP A 38 -25.59 -5.75 13.67
N ALA A 39 -25.66 -5.57 12.34
CA ALA A 39 -26.82 -4.97 11.68
C ALA A 39 -28.09 -5.79 11.91
N THR A 40 -28.05 -7.12 11.88
CA THR A 40 -29.24 -7.94 12.17
C THR A 40 -29.76 -7.69 13.58
N LYS A 41 -28.86 -7.60 14.58
CA LYS A 41 -29.25 -7.30 15.97
C LYS A 41 -29.78 -5.88 16.10
N PHE A 42 -29.03 -4.90 15.57
CA PHE A 42 -29.36 -3.50 15.70
C PHE A 42 -30.62 -3.12 14.91
N PHE A 43 -30.71 -3.49 13.63
CA PHE A 43 -31.87 -3.19 12.80
C PHE A 43 -33.13 -3.92 13.23
N SER A 44 -33.03 -5.06 13.92
CA SER A 44 -34.21 -5.73 14.48
C SER A 44 -34.97 -4.88 15.51
N MET A 45 -34.32 -3.86 16.08
CA MET A 45 -34.95 -2.89 16.99
C MET A 45 -35.90 -1.92 16.25
N SER A 46 -35.87 -1.86 14.92
CA SER A 46 -36.78 -1.04 14.12
C SER A 46 -38.19 -1.63 13.94
N ASN A 47 -38.43 -2.85 14.43
CA ASN A 47 -39.68 -3.61 14.23
C ASN A 47 -40.08 -3.88 12.77
N LEU A 48 -39.18 -3.65 11.80
CA LEU A 48 -39.41 -4.01 10.40
C LEU A 48 -39.34 -5.53 10.19
N SER A 49 -39.97 -6.01 9.11
CA SER A 49 -39.94 -7.43 8.79
C SER A 49 -38.52 -7.88 8.40
N ARG A 50 -38.21 -9.17 8.56
CA ARG A 50 -36.91 -9.72 8.13
C ARG A 50 -36.65 -9.55 6.64
N GLN A 51 -37.70 -9.45 5.83
CA GLN A 51 -37.58 -9.23 4.38
C GLN A 51 -37.12 -7.79 4.10
N ASP A 52 -37.73 -6.81 4.76
CA ASP A 52 -37.37 -5.40 4.64
C ASP A 52 -35.96 -5.14 5.13
N LEU A 53 -35.57 -5.71 6.28
CA LEU A 53 -34.21 -5.56 6.82
C LEU A 53 -33.13 -6.14 5.89
N LYS A 54 -33.46 -7.22 5.18
CA LYS A 54 -32.56 -7.79 4.17
C LYS A 54 -32.40 -6.85 2.97
N GLN A 55 -33.47 -6.15 2.59
CA GLN A 55 -33.43 -5.14 1.52
C GLN A 55 -32.66 -3.89 1.96
N VAL A 56 -32.90 -3.37 3.17
CA VAL A 56 -32.10 -2.28 3.77
C VAL A 56 -30.61 -2.61 3.70
N TRP A 57 -30.24 -3.81 4.16
CA TRP A 57 -28.85 -4.25 4.12
C TRP A 57 -28.30 -4.31 2.69
N ALA A 58 -29.04 -4.90 1.76
CA ALA A 58 -28.60 -5.06 0.38
C ALA A 58 -28.41 -3.73 -0.36
N ILE A 59 -29.21 -2.71 -0.02
CA ILE A 59 -29.10 -1.36 -0.59
C ILE A 59 -28.00 -0.56 0.11
N ALA A 60 -27.85 -0.69 1.42
CA ALA A 60 -26.82 0.02 2.17
C ALA A 60 -25.39 -0.52 1.90
N ASP A 61 -25.23 -1.84 1.74
CA ASP A 61 -23.96 -2.48 1.35
C ASP A 61 -23.73 -2.40 -0.18
N THR A 62 -23.73 -1.17 -0.71
CA THR A 62 -23.56 -0.90 -2.15
C THR A 62 -22.27 -1.50 -2.72
N LYS A 63 -21.20 -1.55 -1.90
CA LYS A 63 -19.89 -2.11 -2.25
C LYS A 63 -19.81 -3.65 -2.10
N ARG A 64 -20.86 -4.32 -1.61
CA ARG A 64 -20.91 -5.77 -1.32
C ARG A 64 -19.71 -6.26 -0.48
N GLN A 65 -19.26 -5.42 0.44
CA GLN A 65 -18.07 -5.66 1.27
C GLN A 65 -18.40 -6.49 2.52
N GLY A 66 -19.69 -6.72 2.81
CA GLY A 66 -20.16 -7.54 3.94
C GLY A 66 -20.17 -6.82 5.29
N TYR A 67 -19.92 -5.50 5.30
CA TYR A 67 -20.00 -4.62 6.46
C TYR A 67 -20.44 -3.21 6.05
N LEU A 68 -21.03 -2.46 6.97
CA LEU A 68 -21.39 -1.05 6.77
C LEU A 68 -20.41 -0.16 7.55
N GLY A 69 -19.79 0.79 6.85
CA GLY A 69 -19.12 1.91 7.50
C GLY A 69 -20.13 2.95 8.00
N PHE A 70 -19.63 4.06 8.55
CA PHE A 70 -20.52 5.10 9.08
C PHE A 70 -21.43 5.71 8.00
N SER A 71 -20.90 5.95 6.80
CA SER A 71 -21.67 6.49 5.68
C SER A 71 -22.77 5.53 5.23
N GLU A 72 -22.44 4.25 5.04
CA GLU A 72 -23.41 3.22 4.66
C GLU A 72 -24.44 2.95 5.77
N PHE A 73 -24.06 3.15 7.03
CA PHE A 73 -25.00 3.10 8.15
C PHE A 73 -26.01 4.25 8.14
N ILE A 74 -25.60 5.47 7.78
CA ILE A 74 -26.55 6.60 7.60
C ILE A 74 -27.57 6.25 6.51
N ILE A 75 -27.11 5.67 5.39
CA ILE A 75 -27.98 5.17 4.32
C ILE A 75 -28.98 4.15 4.87
N ALA A 76 -28.50 3.18 5.65
CA ALA A 76 -29.36 2.19 6.29
C ALA A 76 -30.40 2.82 7.22
N MET A 77 -30.03 3.81 8.04
CA MET A 77 -30.98 4.50 8.93
C MET A 77 -32.04 5.29 8.18
N GLN A 78 -31.67 5.99 7.10
CA GLN A 78 -32.63 6.68 6.23
C GLN A 78 -33.60 5.69 5.57
N LEU A 79 -33.12 4.55 5.10
CA LEU A 79 -33.99 3.50 4.52
C LEU A 79 -34.94 2.89 5.56
N VAL A 80 -34.49 2.71 6.80
CA VAL A 80 -35.34 2.24 7.91
C VAL A 80 -36.45 3.26 8.21
N SER A 81 -36.12 4.55 8.29
CA SER A 81 -37.12 5.61 8.49
C SER A 81 -38.19 5.63 7.39
N LEU A 82 -37.78 5.43 6.12
CA LEU A 82 -38.73 5.36 5.00
C LEU A 82 -39.65 4.16 5.10
N ALA A 83 -39.10 3.00 5.45
CA ALA A 83 -39.86 1.78 5.63
C ALA A 83 -40.87 1.91 6.78
N GLN A 84 -40.46 2.50 7.91
CA GLN A 84 -41.35 2.78 9.04
C GLN A 84 -42.45 3.80 8.69
N SER A 85 -42.18 4.70 7.75
CA SER A 85 -43.16 5.65 7.21
C SER A 85 -44.12 5.03 6.17
N GLY A 86 -44.00 3.71 5.91
CA GLY A 86 -44.90 2.96 5.03
C GLY A 86 -44.46 2.87 3.57
N TYR A 87 -43.26 3.33 3.21
CA TYR A 87 -42.72 3.20 1.86
C TYR A 87 -42.10 1.82 1.62
N SER A 88 -42.30 1.26 0.42
CA SER A 88 -41.68 0.00 0.03
C SER A 88 -40.19 0.16 -0.26
N ILE A 89 -39.35 -0.71 0.30
CA ILE A 89 -37.90 -0.70 0.10
C ILE A 89 -37.55 -1.40 -1.22
N THR A 90 -37.58 -0.66 -2.33
CA THR A 90 -37.19 -1.17 -3.65
C THR A 90 -35.90 -0.52 -4.15
N PRO A 91 -35.05 -1.22 -4.92
CA PRO A 91 -33.85 -0.63 -5.54
C PRO A 91 -34.16 0.58 -6.43
N ASP A 92 -35.37 0.60 -7.03
CA ASP A 92 -35.84 1.62 -7.96
C ASP A 92 -36.73 2.69 -7.28
N LEU A 93 -36.44 3.04 -6.02
CA LEU A 93 -37.17 4.11 -5.32
C LEU A 93 -37.14 5.41 -6.13
N PRO A 94 -38.29 6.01 -6.51
CA PRO A 94 -38.33 7.30 -7.19
C PRO A 94 -37.81 8.38 -6.22
N THR A 95 -36.59 8.85 -6.45
CA THR A 95 -35.88 9.83 -5.61
C THR A 95 -36.41 11.26 -5.73
N SER A 96 -37.49 11.49 -6.48
CA SER A 96 -38.05 12.82 -6.74
C SER A 96 -39.07 13.33 -5.70
N ASP A 97 -39.64 12.46 -4.86
CA ASP A 97 -40.73 12.83 -3.93
C ASP A 97 -40.35 12.78 -2.43
N VAL A 98 -39.10 12.48 -2.09
CA VAL A 98 -38.66 12.27 -0.71
C VAL A 98 -37.51 13.22 -0.34
N ASP A 99 -37.76 14.12 0.60
CA ASP A 99 -36.74 14.98 1.18
C ASP A 99 -35.94 14.23 2.27
N PHE A 100 -34.82 13.63 1.85
CA PHE A 100 -33.91 12.89 2.74
C PHE A 100 -33.22 13.76 3.81
N THR A 101 -33.27 15.09 3.67
CA THR A 101 -32.60 16.02 4.60
C THR A 101 -33.43 16.30 5.85
N ASN A 102 -34.76 16.17 5.75
CA ASN A 102 -35.72 16.45 6.83
C ASN A 102 -36.43 15.19 7.36
N LEU A 103 -35.94 14.00 7.01
CA LEU A 103 -36.49 12.74 7.51
C LEU A 103 -36.18 12.55 9.00
N GLU A 104 -37.20 12.31 9.82
CA GLU A 104 -37.00 12.02 11.24
C GLU A 104 -36.22 10.70 11.44
N PRO A 105 -35.35 10.62 12.47
CA PRO A 105 -34.64 9.38 12.79
C PRO A 105 -35.61 8.23 13.07
N PRO A 106 -35.25 6.99 12.70
CA PRO A 106 -36.15 5.85 12.86
C PRO A 106 -36.37 5.52 14.33
N VAL A 107 -37.54 5.00 14.65
CA VAL A 107 -37.86 4.53 16.00
C VAL A 107 -37.15 3.20 16.23
N MET A 108 -36.30 3.14 17.27
CA MET A 108 -35.50 1.96 17.60
C MET A 108 -35.81 1.49 19.02
N ASP A 109 -36.59 0.43 19.15
CA ASP A 109 -37.08 -0.08 20.43
C ASP A 109 -35.94 -0.49 21.37
N GLY A 110 -35.90 0.15 22.54
CA GLY A 110 -34.92 -0.15 23.59
C GLY A 110 -33.54 0.48 23.40
N LEU A 111 -33.34 1.32 22.38
CA LEU A 111 -32.04 1.96 22.10
C LEU A 111 -31.63 2.97 23.19
N ASP A 112 -32.58 3.73 23.73
CA ASP A 112 -32.32 4.70 24.80
C ASP A 112 -31.74 4.04 26.05
N ALA A 113 -32.24 2.85 26.41
CA ALA A 113 -31.75 2.08 27.54
C ALA A 113 -30.34 1.51 27.29
N LEU A 114 -29.97 1.20 26.04
CA LEU A 114 -28.63 0.75 25.67
C LEU A 114 -27.61 1.91 25.70
N LEU A 115 -27.99 3.08 25.20
CA LEU A 115 -27.15 4.28 25.22
C LEU A 115 -26.88 4.77 26.66
N ALA A 116 -27.88 4.71 27.54
CA ALA A 116 -27.73 5.05 28.96
C ALA A 116 -26.74 4.11 29.70
N LYS A 117 -26.75 2.80 29.41
CA LYS A 117 -25.82 1.82 30.00
C LYS A 117 -24.36 2.04 29.55
N LYS A 118 -24.12 2.43 28.28
CA LYS A 118 -22.77 2.72 27.78
C LYS A 118 -22.18 4.00 28.39
N LYS A 119 -23.00 5.05 28.63
CA LYS A 119 -22.54 6.30 29.29
C LYS A 119 -22.12 6.10 30.75
N HIS A 120 -22.77 5.19 31.50
CA HIS A 120 -22.38 4.88 32.88
C HIS A 120 -21.04 4.13 32.99
N LYS A 121 -20.72 3.26 32.02
CA LYS A 121 -19.50 2.45 32.02
C LYS A 121 -18.21 3.26 31.78
N HIS A 122 -18.32 4.43 31.15
CA HIS A 122 -17.19 5.34 30.91
C HIS A 122 -16.87 6.27 32.10
N LYS A 123 -17.81 6.53 33.02
CA LYS A 123 -17.60 7.44 34.15
C LYS A 123 -16.87 6.83 35.35
N GLU A 124 -16.81 5.49 35.49
CA GLU A 124 -16.13 4.83 36.61
C GLU A 124 -14.62 4.62 36.39
N VAL A 125 -14.08 4.91 35.20
CA VAL A 125 -12.66 4.65 34.86
C VAL A 125 -11.75 5.86 35.09
N GLU A 126 -12.29 7.05 35.34
CA GLU A 126 -11.54 8.29 35.58
C GLU A 126 -11.63 8.77 37.03
N THR A 127 -11.17 7.98 38.00
CA THR A 127 -10.79 8.51 39.33
C THR A 127 -9.87 7.55 40.07
N ASN A 128 -8.55 7.81 40.02
CA ASN A 128 -7.59 7.77 41.14
C ASN A 128 -6.17 7.46 40.65
N GLY A 129 -5.27 8.44 40.81
CA GLY A 129 -3.83 8.26 40.77
C GLY A 129 -3.21 8.51 42.15
N SER A 130 -2.27 7.65 42.56
CA SER A 130 -0.97 8.00 43.20
C SER A 130 -0.27 6.77 43.84
N SER A 131 0.94 6.47 43.36
CA SER A 131 2.18 5.93 44.01
C SER A 131 2.16 4.99 45.24
N GLN A 132 2.82 3.80 45.13
CA GLN A 132 4.02 3.34 45.90
C GLN A 132 4.43 1.86 45.58
N LEU A 133 5.68 1.50 45.92
CA LEU A 133 6.47 0.30 45.53
C LEU A 133 6.44 -0.90 46.51
N GLN A 134 6.36 -2.13 45.95
CA GLN A 134 6.84 -3.49 46.39
C GLN A 134 6.30 -4.18 47.67
N PRO A 135 6.40 -5.53 47.86
CA PRO A 135 6.98 -6.62 47.04
C PRO A 135 6.03 -7.83 46.77
N SER A 136 6.50 -8.82 45.99
CA SER A 136 5.79 -10.06 45.57
C SER A 136 5.58 -11.10 46.70
N PRO A 137 4.61 -12.03 46.57
CA PRO A 137 4.97 -13.39 46.13
C PRO A 137 3.93 -14.12 45.24
N SER A 138 4.42 -15.24 44.71
CA SER A 138 3.86 -16.19 43.74
C SER A 138 2.53 -16.89 44.09
N LYS A 139 1.70 -17.16 43.07
CA LYS A 139 1.35 -18.52 42.58
C LYS A 139 0.22 -18.51 41.53
N ASN A 140 0.41 -19.34 40.50
CA ASN A 140 -0.53 -19.71 39.44
C ASN A 140 -1.87 -20.23 39.96
N TRP A 141 -2.98 -19.95 39.27
CA TRP A 141 -3.82 -20.97 38.59
C TRP A 141 -5.09 -20.35 37.95
N PHE A 142 -5.29 -20.70 36.69
CA PHE A 142 -6.36 -20.41 35.73
C PHE A 142 -7.81 -20.29 36.25
N SER A 143 -8.60 -19.40 35.62
CA SER A 143 -9.84 -19.81 34.91
C SER A 143 -10.38 -18.70 33.99
N SER A 144 -10.68 -19.09 32.76
CA SER A 144 -11.23 -18.29 31.67
C SER A 144 -12.70 -17.91 31.88
N LYS A 145 -13.11 -16.73 31.39
CA LYS A 145 -14.44 -16.56 30.77
C LYS A 145 -14.30 -15.88 29.41
N SER A 146 -14.69 -16.67 28.41
CA SER A 146 -14.61 -16.51 26.97
C SER A 146 -15.33 -15.27 26.44
N THR A 147 -14.57 -14.34 25.87
CA THR A 147 -15.01 -13.50 24.76
C THR A 147 -14.93 -14.34 23.48
N LYS A 148 -16.04 -14.45 22.74
CA LYS A 148 -16.01 -15.09 21.41
C LYS A 148 -15.29 -14.15 20.45
N LYS A 149 -13.97 -14.33 20.34
CA LYS A 149 -13.14 -13.77 19.26
C LYS A 149 -13.62 -14.35 17.94
N VAL A 150 -13.87 -13.49 16.94
CA VAL A 150 -13.88 -13.96 15.54
C VAL A 150 -12.51 -14.60 15.29
N PRO A 151 -12.47 -15.88 14.88
CA PRO A 151 -11.21 -16.60 14.84
C PRO A 151 -10.32 -16.04 13.72
N LEU A 152 -9.01 -16.01 13.95
CA LEU A 152 -7.95 -15.82 12.92
C LEU A 152 -8.02 -16.85 11.75
N SER A 153 -9.06 -17.67 11.70
CA SER A 153 -9.26 -18.76 10.75
C SER A 153 -9.98 -18.35 9.47
N SER A 154 -10.71 -17.23 9.41
CA SER A 154 -11.38 -16.79 8.18
C SER A 154 -10.42 -15.98 7.31
N VAL A 155 -9.92 -16.60 6.23
CA VAL A 155 -9.28 -15.87 5.14
C VAL A 155 -10.40 -15.20 4.34
N THR A 156 -10.34 -13.88 4.17
CA THR A 156 -11.37 -13.08 3.46
C THR A 156 -10.94 -12.61 2.09
N SER A 157 -9.63 -12.57 1.82
CA SER A 157 -9.04 -12.16 0.55
C SER A 157 -7.71 -12.89 0.29
N ILE A 158 -7.17 -12.73 -0.92
CA ILE A 158 -5.81 -13.19 -1.26
C ILE A 158 -4.78 -12.54 -0.30
N ILE A 159 -4.89 -11.24 -0.05
CA ILE A 159 -3.95 -10.50 0.80
C ILE A 159 -3.97 -11.03 2.24
N ASP A 160 -5.16 -11.27 2.80
CA ASP A 160 -5.31 -11.87 4.14
C ASP A 160 -4.71 -13.27 4.20
N GLY A 161 -4.88 -14.04 3.13
CA GLY A 161 -4.29 -15.37 2.98
C GLY A 161 -2.76 -15.32 2.98
N LEU A 162 -2.16 -14.47 2.15
CA LEU A 162 -0.71 -14.30 2.09
C LEU A 162 -0.14 -13.81 3.42
N LYS A 163 -0.79 -12.84 4.06
CA LYS A 163 -0.42 -12.33 5.39
C LYS A 163 -0.43 -13.44 6.43
N ARG A 164 -1.45 -14.30 6.43
CA ARG A 164 -1.55 -15.46 7.33
C ARG A 164 -0.46 -16.49 7.05
N LEU A 165 -0.20 -16.81 5.78
CA LEU A 165 0.87 -17.74 5.40
C LEU A 165 2.24 -17.20 5.81
N TYR A 166 2.48 -15.91 5.63
CA TYR A 166 3.69 -15.25 6.08
C TYR A 166 3.89 -15.41 7.58
N LEU A 167 2.92 -14.98 8.40
CA LEU A 167 3.04 -14.98 9.86
C LEU A 167 3.24 -16.39 10.43
N ASN A 168 2.57 -17.39 9.85
CA ASN A 168 2.58 -18.75 10.39
C ASN A 168 3.70 -19.63 9.86
N LYS A 169 4.14 -19.43 8.61
CA LYS A 169 5.06 -20.36 7.93
C LYS A 169 6.39 -19.71 7.55
N LEU A 170 6.38 -18.52 6.97
CA LEU A 170 7.61 -17.88 6.46
C LEU A 170 8.37 -17.06 7.51
N LYS A 171 7.67 -16.21 8.28
CA LYS A 171 8.26 -15.34 9.31
C LYS A 171 9.07 -16.12 10.36
N PRO A 172 8.63 -17.30 10.86
CA PRO A 172 9.44 -18.10 11.78
C PRO A 172 10.77 -18.57 11.17
N LEU A 173 10.77 -18.93 9.88
CA LEU A 173 11.98 -19.30 9.16
C LEU A 173 12.92 -18.09 9.04
N GLU A 174 12.40 -16.95 8.58
CA GLU A 174 13.17 -15.71 8.44
C GLU A 174 13.81 -15.27 9.75
N ALA A 175 13.05 -15.27 10.85
CA ALA A 175 13.55 -14.89 12.17
C ALA A 175 14.61 -15.88 12.70
N THR A 176 14.39 -17.19 12.53
CA THR A 176 15.33 -18.22 13.00
C THR A 176 16.70 -18.12 12.32
N TYR A 177 16.70 -17.84 11.02
CA TYR A 177 17.93 -17.77 10.22
C TYR A 177 18.40 -16.33 9.95
N ARG A 178 17.85 -15.34 10.67
CA ARG A 178 18.26 -13.92 10.59
C ARG A 178 18.19 -13.33 9.18
N PHE A 179 17.16 -13.67 8.43
CA PHE A 179 16.99 -13.20 7.05
C PHE A 179 16.98 -11.67 6.94
N ASN A 180 16.44 -10.99 7.95
CA ASN A 180 16.38 -9.52 8.03
C ASN A 180 17.75 -8.85 8.07
N ASP A 181 18.77 -9.54 8.59
CA ASP A 181 20.12 -8.99 8.70
C ASP A 181 20.89 -9.11 7.38
N PHE A 182 20.50 -10.05 6.52
CA PHE A 182 21.24 -10.41 5.30
C PHE A 182 20.56 -9.96 4.01
N VAL A 183 19.23 -10.04 3.94
CA VAL A 183 18.49 -9.87 2.69
C VAL A 183 17.54 -8.69 2.78
N SER A 184 16.48 -8.78 3.59
CA SER A 184 15.49 -7.71 3.71
C SER A 184 14.71 -7.77 5.02
N PRO A 185 14.27 -6.63 5.58
CA PRO A 185 13.52 -6.57 6.84
C PRO A 185 12.30 -7.49 6.85
N LEU A 186 11.86 -7.90 8.04
CA LEU A 186 10.62 -8.66 8.21
C LEU A 186 9.44 -7.80 7.75
N LEU A 187 8.52 -8.40 6.99
CA LEU A 187 7.27 -7.77 6.60
C LEU A 187 6.39 -7.50 7.83
N THR A 188 5.75 -6.34 7.81
CA THR A 188 4.74 -5.88 8.77
C THR A 188 3.34 -6.06 8.20
N ASN A 189 2.31 -5.90 9.03
CA ASN A 189 0.93 -5.96 8.55
C ASN A 189 0.65 -4.87 7.50
N SER A 190 1.17 -3.66 7.69
CA SER A 190 0.99 -2.56 6.76
C SER A 190 1.67 -2.80 5.40
N ASP A 191 2.70 -3.65 5.32
CA ASP A 191 3.28 -4.04 4.03
C ASP A 191 2.31 -4.89 3.18
N PHE A 192 1.44 -5.69 3.81
CA PHE A 192 0.40 -6.46 3.11
C PHE A 192 -0.81 -5.57 2.78
N ASP A 193 -1.22 -4.75 3.74
CA ASP A 193 -2.43 -3.93 3.66
C ASP A 193 -2.22 -2.64 2.84
N ALA A 194 -0.96 -2.31 2.49
CA ALA A 194 -0.62 -1.15 1.67
C ALA A 194 -1.43 -1.15 0.36
N LYS A 195 -1.84 0.01 -0.12
CA LYS A 195 -2.41 0.15 -1.47
C LYS A 195 -1.31 0.15 -2.53
N PRO A 196 -1.63 -0.22 -3.78
CA PRO A 196 -0.71 -0.06 -4.89
C PRO A 196 -0.16 1.36 -4.96
N MET A 197 1.15 1.50 -5.20
CA MET A 197 1.82 2.80 -5.23
C MET A 197 2.30 3.17 -6.64
N VAL A 198 2.01 4.42 -7.04
CA VAL A 198 2.45 5.01 -8.31
C VAL A 198 3.44 6.13 -8.02
N MET A 199 4.71 5.92 -8.37
CA MET A 199 5.75 6.93 -8.20
C MET A 199 5.92 7.78 -9.45
N LEU A 200 5.92 9.10 -9.30
CA LEU A 200 6.24 10.03 -10.37
C LEU A 200 7.66 10.53 -10.20
N LEU A 201 8.49 10.36 -11.23
CA LEU A 201 9.89 10.71 -11.21
C LEU A 201 10.28 11.46 -12.48
N GLY A 202 11.05 12.53 -12.34
CA GLY A 202 11.44 13.38 -13.46
C GLY A 202 12.14 14.64 -12.98
N GLN A 203 12.76 15.36 -13.91
CA GLN A 203 13.45 16.60 -13.62
C GLN A 203 12.51 17.71 -13.13
N TYR A 204 13.09 18.83 -12.72
CA TYR A 204 12.32 20.01 -12.36
C TYR A 204 11.41 20.48 -13.49
N SER A 205 10.21 20.93 -13.12
CA SER A 205 9.22 21.48 -14.05
C SER A 205 8.63 20.50 -15.07
N THR A 206 8.90 19.18 -15.00
CA THR A 206 8.29 18.20 -15.93
C THR A 206 6.79 17.95 -15.68
N GLY A 207 6.22 18.54 -14.63
CA GLY A 207 4.77 18.51 -14.37
C GLY A 207 4.28 17.37 -13.48
N LYS A 208 5.12 16.77 -12.62
CA LYS A 208 4.73 15.68 -11.70
C LYS A 208 3.54 16.04 -10.80
N THR A 209 3.65 17.10 -10.01
CA THR A 209 2.57 17.62 -9.14
C THR A 209 1.31 17.96 -9.94
N THR A 210 1.48 18.60 -11.12
CA THR A 210 0.37 18.93 -12.01
C THR A 210 -0.32 17.69 -12.57
N PHE A 211 0.45 16.64 -12.89
CA PHE A 211 -0.07 15.37 -13.38
C PHE A 211 -0.94 14.68 -12.32
N ILE A 212 -0.49 14.65 -11.06
CA ILE A 212 -1.31 14.11 -9.95
C ILE A 212 -2.59 14.93 -9.79
N LYS A 213 -2.48 16.26 -9.78
CA LYS A 213 -3.65 17.16 -9.72
C LYS A 213 -4.63 16.86 -10.86
N HIS A 214 -4.12 16.66 -12.07
CA HIS A 214 -4.93 16.37 -13.24
C HIS A 214 -5.65 15.02 -13.16
N LEU A 215 -5.02 14.01 -12.59
CA LEU A 215 -5.65 12.70 -12.34
C LEU A 215 -6.70 12.76 -11.23
N LEU A 216 -6.43 13.52 -10.16
CA LEU A 216 -7.37 13.70 -9.06
C LEU A 216 -8.51 14.69 -9.40
N LYS A 217 -8.37 15.48 -10.47
CA LYS A 217 -9.25 16.63 -10.77
C LYS A 217 -9.39 17.62 -9.60
N SER A 218 -8.45 17.58 -8.67
CA SER A 218 -8.39 18.43 -7.48
C SER A 218 -6.93 18.58 -7.03
N SER A 219 -6.65 19.64 -6.26
CA SER A 219 -5.37 19.74 -5.56
C SER A 219 -5.34 18.78 -4.36
N TYR A 220 -4.15 18.53 -3.81
CA TYR A 220 -3.97 17.82 -2.54
C TYR A 220 -3.27 18.72 -1.50
N PRO A 221 -3.45 18.47 -0.19
CA PRO A 221 -2.81 19.24 0.87
C PRO A 221 -1.29 19.27 0.74
N GLY A 222 -0.70 20.46 0.78
CA GLY A 222 0.74 20.66 0.65
C GLY A 222 1.28 20.60 -0.78
N ALA A 223 0.42 20.47 -1.80
CA ALA A 223 0.84 20.62 -3.19
C ALA A 223 1.33 22.04 -3.46
N HIS A 224 2.49 22.18 -4.13
CA HIS A 224 3.00 23.47 -4.57
C HIS A 224 3.45 23.42 -6.04
N ILE A 225 2.71 24.13 -6.89
CA ILE A 225 2.97 24.20 -8.33
C ILE A 225 3.51 25.59 -8.66
N GLY A 226 4.70 25.66 -9.27
CA GLY A 226 5.29 26.91 -9.71
C GLY A 226 6.49 26.68 -10.65
N PRO A 227 7.01 27.74 -11.28
CA PRO A 227 8.11 27.67 -12.24
C PRO A 227 9.48 27.48 -11.59
N GLU A 228 9.64 27.90 -10.33
CA GLU A 228 10.85 27.72 -9.52
C GLU A 228 10.92 26.29 -8.93
N PRO A 229 12.02 25.90 -8.27
CA PRO A 229 12.10 24.61 -7.60
C PRO A 229 11.04 24.42 -6.49
N THR A 230 9.80 24.07 -6.84
CA THR A 230 8.65 24.15 -5.92
C THR A 230 8.45 22.95 -5.01
N THR A 231 8.90 21.75 -5.42
CA THR A 231 8.79 20.52 -4.62
C THR A 231 10.19 20.03 -4.25
N ASP A 232 10.62 20.38 -3.04
CA ASP A 232 11.87 19.91 -2.42
C ASP A 232 11.65 18.71 -1.48
N ARG A 233 10.42 18.17 -1.44
CA ARG A 233 9.98 17.10 -0.54
C ARG A 233 9.43 15.90 -1.30
N PHE A 234 9.61 14.72 -0.74
CA PHE A 234 8.82 13.54 -1.13
C PHE A 234 7.44 13.68 -0.50
N VAL A 235 6.39 13.61 -1.34
CA VAL A 235 5.01 13.69 -0.88
C VAL A 235 4.29 12.41 -1.27
N VAL A 236 3.84 11.66 -0.26
CA VAL A 236 2.95 10.52 -0.47
C VAL A 236 1.52 11.01 -0.38
N VAL A 237 0.77 10.97 -1.48
CA VAL A 237 -0.63 11.36 -1.55
C VAL A 237 -1.49 10.11 -1.42
N MET A 238 -2.27 10.01 -0.34
CA MET A 238 -3.07 8.82 -0.03
C MET A 238 -4.44 9.18 0.54
N SER A 239 -5.33 8.18 0.63
CA SER A 239 -6.64 8.37 1.22
C SER A 239 -6.53 8.70 2.71
N GLY A 240 -7.37 9.63 3.18
CA GLY A 240 -7.62 9.90 4.59
C GLY A 240 -9.07 10.32 4.82
N SER A 241 -9.49 10.38 6.08
CA SER A 241 -10.81 10.90 6.46
C SER A 241 -10.93 12.40 6.20
N ASP A 242 -9.83 13.12 6.35
CA ASP A 242 -9.77 14.58 6.31
C ASP A 242 -8.57 15.03 5.47
N GLU A 243 -8.69 16.24 4.91
CA GLU A 243 -7.58 16.91 4.24
C GLU A 243 -6.52 17.38 5.23
N ARG A 244 -5.36 16.73 5.23
CA ARG A 244 -4.25 17.10 6.12
C ARG A 244 -2.89 16.69 5.59
N THR A 245 -1.85 17.30 6.13
CA THR A 245 -0.46 16.88 5.94
C THR A 245 0.10 16.31 7.24
N VAL A 246 0.80 15.19 7.14
CA VAL A 246 1.46 14.51 8.27
C VAL A 246 2.97 14.54 8.03
N PRO A 247 3.77 15.11 8.97
CA PRO A 247 5.23 15.17 8.83
C PRO A 247 5.88 13.78 8.80
N GLY A 248 6.96 13.63 8.03
CA GLY A 248 7.65 12.36 7.81
C GLY A 248 8.15 11.67 9.09
N ASN A 249 8.59 12.44 10.09
CA ASN A 249 8.97 11.89 11.40
C ASN A 249 7.83 11.14 12.09
N THR A 250 6.59 11.63 11.94
CA THR A 250 5.40 10.99 12.50
C THR A 250 4.96 9.80 11.66
N VAL A 251 4.99 9.94 10.33
CA VAL A 251 4.63 8.88 9.37
C VAL A 251 5.53 7.65 9.54
N ALA A 252 6.83 7.87 9.78
CA ALA A 252 7.80 6.78 9.88
C ALA A 252 7.71 5.96 11.18
N VAL A 253 6.90 6.37 12.16
CA VAL A 253 6.68 5.61 13.41
C VAL A 253 5.27 5.03 13.53
N GLN A 254 4.38 5.36 12.59
CA GLN A 254 3.01 4.84 12.55
C GLN A 254 3.00 3.39 12.05
N ALA A 255 2.55 2.47 12.91
CA ALA A 255 2.57 1.04 12.64
C ALA A 255 1.55 0.61 11.56
N ASP A 256 0.51 1.40 11.35
CA ASP A 256 -0.51 1.24 10.32
C ASP A 256 -0.06 1.76 8.95
N MET A 257 1.12 2.38 8.84
CA MET A 257 1.65 2.90 7.59
C MET A 257 2.87 2.10 7.08
N PRO A 258 3.03 1.89 5.76
CA PRO A 258 4.11 1.08 5.18
C PRO A 258 5.45 1.83 5.03
N PHE A 259 5.66 2.90 5.82
CA PHE A 259 6.75 3.86 5.67
C PHE A 259 7.80 3.81 6.79
N SER A 260 7.67 2.88 7.73
CA SER A 260 8.59 2.75 8.86
C SER A 260 10.05 2.49 8.45
N GLY A 261 10.25 1.82 7.31
CA GLY A 261 11.57 1.60 6.71
C GLY A 261 12.31 2.90 6.32
N LEU A 262 11.61 4.03 6.16
CA LEU A 262 12.25 5.31 5.83
C LEU A 262 13.07 5.90 6.98
N THR A 263 12.90 5.39 8.21
CA THR A 263 13.71 5.80 9.37
C THR A 263 15.22 5.60 9.14
N THR A 264 15.62 4.66 8.28
CA THR A 264 17.03 4.39 7.96
C THR A 264 17.73 5.54 7.26
N PHE A 265 16.99 6.45 6.61
CA PHE A 265 17.54 7.64 5.95
C PHE A 265 17.72 8.84 6.91
N GLY A 266 17.30 8.69 8.17
CA GLY A 266 17.52 9.65 9.24
C GLY A 266 16.68 10.93 9.15
N THR A 267 16.82 11.78 10.18
CA THR A 267 16.02 12.99 10.38
C THR A 267 16.15 14.00 9.22
N ALA A 268 17.33 14.08 8.60
CA ALA A 268 17.56 14.98 7.46
C ALA A 268 16.59 14.69 6.31
N PHE A 269 16.42 13.40 5.96
CA PHE A 269 15.42 12.98 4.98
C PHE A 269 13.99 13.12 5.51
N LEU A 270 13.70 12.65 6.72
CA LEU A 270 12.34 12.65 7.26
C LEU A 270 11.73 14.07 7.38
N SER A 271 12.57 15.11 7.51
CA SER A 271 12.16 16.52 7.45
C SER A 271 11.72 16.98 6.05
N LYS A 272 12.12 16.25 5.00
CA LYS A 272 11.79 16.43 3.58
C LYS A 272 10.82 15.36 3.08
N PHE A 273 10.17 14.63 3.98
CA PHE A 273 9.14 13.66 3.67
C PHE A 273 7.81 14.08 4.30
N VAL A 274 6.73 13.99 3.55
CA VAL A 274 5.38 14.36 3.99
C VAL A 274 4.38 13.33 3.46
N CYS A 275 3.41 12.96 4.29
CA CYS A 275 2.21 12.26 3.84
C CYS A 275 1.06 13.27 3.71
N SER A 276 0.51 13.40 2.52
CA SER A 276 -0.68 14.19 2.23
C SER A 276 -1.89 13.26 2.19
N GLN A 277 -2.87 13.53 3.03
CA GLN A 277 -4.07 12.72 3.17
C GLN A 277 -5.29 13.53 2.77
N MET A 278 -6.19 12.92 2.01
CA MET A 278 -7.48 13.50 1.66
C MET A 278 -8.50 12.41 1.30
N PRO A 279 -9.80 12.63 1.52
CA PRO A 279 -10.84 11.74 1.02
C PRO A 279 -10.94 11.89 -0.51
N HIS A 280 -10.69 10.81 -1.26
CA HIS A 280 -10.82 10.82 -2.71
C HIS A 280 -11.05 9.40 -3.26
N PRO A 281 -12.02 9.17 -4.15
CA PRO A 281 -12.33 7.83 -4.68
C PRO A 281 -11.12 7.13 -5.32
N LEU A 282 -10.33 7.83 -6.13
CA LEU A 282 -9.11 7.26 -6.71
C LEU A 282 -8.09 6.84 -5.63
N LEU A 283 -7.96 7.63 -4.55
CA LEU A 283 -7.03 7.33 -3.47
C LEU A 283 -7.53 6.17 -2.57
N GLU A 284 -8.81 5.79 -2.68
CA GLU A 284 -9.32 4.56 -2.08
C GLU A 284 -8.62 3.32 -2.66
N HIS A 285 -8.14 3.40 -3.90
CA HIS A 285 -7.56 2.27 -4.64
C HIS A 285 -6.05 2.37 -4.85
N ILE A 286 -5.48 3.57 -4.95
CA ILE A 286 -4.05 3.78 -5.20
C ILE A 286 -3.46 4.87 -4.32
N THR A 287 -2.14 4.85 -4.17
CA THR A 287 -1.35 5.89 -3.49
C THR A 287 -0.36 6.48 -4.48
N PHE A 288 -0.25 7.81 -4.54
CA PHE A 288 0.77 8.47 -5.36
C PHE A 288 2.00 8.83 -4.54
N VAL A 289 3.18 8.75 -5.16
CA VAL A 289 4.43 9.27 -4.61
C VAL A 289 4.93 10.37 -5.54
N ASP A 290 4.72 11.62 -5.15
CA ASP A 290 5.31 12.78 -5.82
C ASP A 290 6.75 12.96 -5.32
N THR A 291 7.70 12.87 -6.23
CA THR A 291 9.12 13.02 -5.90
C THR A 291 9.61 14.44 -6.17
N PRO A 292 10.61 14.92 -5.42
CA PRO A 292 11.31 16.15 -5.77
C PRO A 292 11.85 16.11 -7.19
N GLY A 293 11.85 17.26 -7.88
CA GLY A 293 12.50 17.37 -9.18
C GLY A 293 13.96 16.93 -9.11
N VAL A 294 14.38 16.04 -10.01
CA VAL A 294 15.80 15.70 -10.14
C VAL A 294 16.55 16.93 -10.63
N LEU A 295 17.64 17.29 -9.96
CA LEU A 295 18.40 18.49 -10.23
C LEU A 295 19.31 18.27 -11.45
N SER A 296 19.64 19.35 -12.15
CA SER A 296 20.56 19.35 -13.28
C SER A 296 21.90 19.95 -12.83
N GLY A 297 22.94 19.11 -12.78
CA GLY A 297 24.32 19.56 -12.53
C GLY A 297 24.82 19.41 -11.08
N GLU A 298 26.14 19.37 -10.93
CA GLU A 298 26.84 18.92 -9.73
C GLU A 298 26.74 19.89 -8.53
N LYS A 299 26.60 21.20 -8.78
CA LYS A 299 26.48 22.24 -7.72
C LYS A 299 25.14 22.21 -6.99
N GLN A 300 24.10 21.67 -7.60
CA GLN A 300 22.78 21.52 -6.97
C GLN A 300 22.70 20.23 -6.13
N ARG A 301 23.51 19.20 -6.46
CA ARG A 301 23.59 17.93 -5.70
C ARG A 301 24.04 18.13 -4.26
N THR A 302 25.03 18.99 -4.03
CA THR A 302 25.59 19.25 -2.69
C THR A 302 24.60 19.93 -1.74
N GLN A 303 23.43 20.34 -2.22
CA GLN A 303 22.39 20.94 -1.39
C GLN A 303 21.50 19.92 -0.65
N ARG A 304 21.46 18.63 -1.08
CA ARG A 304 20.66 17.63 -0.38
C ARG A 304 21.43 17.03 0.79
N ALA A 305 20.88 17.21 2.00
CA ALA A 305 21.42 16.62 3.22
C ALA A 305 21.09 15.12 3.40
N TYR A 306 20.61 14.45 2.35
CA TYR A 306 20.19 13.04 2.39
C TYR A 306 20.46 12.33 1.06
N ASP A 307 20.54 10.99 1.11
CA ASP A 307 20.74 10.15 -0.07
C ASP A 307 19.46 10.04 -0.92
N PHE A 308 19.29 10.97 -1.86
CA PHE A 308 18.15 10.98 -2.77
C PHE A 308 18.05 9.71 -3.64
N THR A 309 19.19 9.15 -4.07
CA THR A 309 19.19 7.95 -4.93
C THR A 309 18.74 6.74 -4.13
N GLY A 310 19.26 6.56 -2.91
CA GLY A 310 18.84 5.49 -2.00
C GLY A 310 17.36 5.57 -1.64
N VAL A 311 16.83 6.77 -1.35
CA VAL A 311 15.39 6.97 -1.08
C VAL A 311 14.55 6.63 -2.31
N THR A 312 14.95 7.09 -3.50
CA THR A 312 14.21 6.80 -4.73
C THR A 312 14.20 5.30 -5.04
N SER A 313 15.33 4.62 -4.86
CA SER A 313 15.43 3.17 -4.99
C SER A 313 14.54 2.44 -3.98
N TRP A 314 14.46 2.93 -2.74
CA TRP A 314 13.56 2.37 -1.71
C TRP A 314 12.08 2.47 -2.13
N PHE A 315 11.64 3.63 -2.65
CA PHE A 315 10.29 3.77 -3.17
C PHE A 315 10.06 2.90 -4.41
N ALA A 316 11.01 2.86 -5.34
CA ALA A 316 10.93 2.02 -6.55
C ALA A 316 10.74 0.53 -6.23
N ALA A 317 11.37 0.04 -5.16
CA ALA A 317 11.19 -1.33 -4.69
C ALA A 317 9.76 -1.61 -4.21
N LYS A 318 9.11 -0.62 -3.58
CA LYS A 318 7.75 -0.74 -3.02
C LYS A 318 6.63 -0.33 -3.98
N CYS A 319 6.93 0.46 -5.02
CA CYS A 319 5.94 0.91 -5.98
C CYS A 319 5.59 -0.17 -7.01
N ASP A 320 4.37 -0.07 -7.51
CA ASP A 320 3.77 -0.96 -8.51
C ASP A 320 3.86 -0.38 -9.92
N LEU A 321 3.98 0.95 -10.02
CA LEU A 321 4.22 1.68 -11.26
C LEU A 321 5.17 2.84 -10.99
N ILE A 322 6.09 3.08 -11.93
CA ILE A 322 7.00 4.22 -11.93
C ILE A 322 6.81 4.99 -13.22
N LEU A 323 6.26 6.20 -13.13
CA LEU A 323 6.11 7.14 -14.24
C LEU A 323 7.37 8.00 -14.36
N LEU A 324 8.13 7.83 -15.44
CA LEU A 324 9.25 8.70 -15.80
C LEU A 324 8.74 9.86 -16.67
N LEU A 325 8.65 11.06 -16.11
CA LEU A 325 8.14 12.25 -16.79
C LEU A 325 9.27 13.05 -17.45
N PHE A 326 9.09 13.36 -18.72
CA PHE A 326 9.95 14.21 -19.54
C PHE A 326 9.17 15.38 -20.13
N ASP A 327 9.86 16.49 -20.38
CA ASP A 327 9.32 17.69 -21.04
C ASP A 327 10.07 17.87 -22.38
N PRO A 328 9.39 17.88 -23.54
CA PRO A 328 9.99 18.04 -24.86
C PRO A 328 10.86 19.28 -25.02
N HIS A 329 10.53 20.36 -24.32
CA HIS A 329 11.28 21.61 -24.42
C HIS A 329 12.60 21.57 -23.64
N LYS A 330 12.69 20.67 -22.64
CA LYS A 330 13.84 20.53 -21.74
C LYS A 330 14.30 19.07 -21.67
N LEU A 331 14.40 18.43 -22.84
CA LEU A 331 14.89 17.05 -22.94
C LEU A 331 16.41 17.02 -22.74
N ASP A 332 16.83 17.18 -21.50
CA ASP A 332 18.17 16.83 -21.03
C ASP A 332 18.04 15.58 -20.16
N ILE A 333 19.00 14.66 -20.18
CA ILE A 333 19.09 13.59 -19.18
C ILE A 333 20.40 13.80 -18.44
N SER A 334 20.31 14.63 -17.40
CA SER A 334 21.47 14.98 -16.58
C SER A 334 22.13 13.74 -15.98
N ASP A 335 23.41 13.84 -15.62
CA ASP A 335 24.13 12.75 -14.93
C ASP A 335 23.42 12.28 -13.66
N GLU A 336 22.70 13.20 -12.97
CA GLU A 336 21.97 12.84 -11.75
C GLU A 336 20.75 12.01 -12.10
N PHE A 337 20.03 12.42 -13.13
CA PHE A 337 18.89 11.66 -13.59
C PHE A 337 19.29 10.30 -14.14
N ASN A 338 20.41 10.21 -14.87
CA ASN A 338 21.01 8.94 -15.29
C ASN A 338 21.32 8.02 -14.09
N ARG A 339 21.90 8.55 -13.01
CA ARG A 339 22.19 7.78 -11.80
C ARG A 339 20.92 7.31 -11.11
N VAL A 340 19.92 8.16 -11.02
CA VAL A 340 18.62 7.83 -10.43
C VAL A 340 17.90 6.77 -11.26
N ILE A 341 17.80 6.93 -12.58
CA ILE A 341 17.21 5.91 -13.47
C ILE A 341 18.00 4.59 -13.38
N SER A 342 19.33 4.66 -13.32
CA SER A 342 20.17 3.47 -13.13
C SER A 342 19.91 2.75 -11.80
N SER A 343 19.47 3.47 -10.77
CA SER A 343 19.09 2.87 -9.47
C SER A 343 17.73 2.14 -9.50
N LEU A 344 16.97 2.28 -10.59
CA LEU A 344 15.71 1.57 -10.83
C LEU A 344 15.91 0.21 -11.51
N ARG A 345 17.15 -0.17 -11.85
CA ARG A 345 17.43 -1.44 -12.51
C ARG A 345 16.86 -2.62 -11.73
N GLY A 346 16.24 -3.57 -12.45
CA GLY A 346 15.52 -4.69 -11.84
C GLY A 346 14.07 -4.36 -11.49
N HIS A 347 13.61 -3.14 -11.82
CA HIS A 347 12.21 -2.71 -11.75
C HIS A 347 11.72 -2.19 -13.10
N ASP A 348 12.38 -2.58 -14.19
CA ASP A 348 12.13 -2.10 -15.55
C ASP A 348 10.72 -2.42 -16.03
N ASP A 349 10.14 -3.56 -15.61
CA ASP A 349 8.77 -3.98 -15.91
C ASP A 349 7.69 -3.01 -15.40
N LYS A 350 8.03 -2.27 -14.33
CA LYS A 350 7.15 -1.30 -13.67
C LYS A 350 7.28 0.10 -14.24
N ILE A 351 8.23 0.35 -15.15
CA ILE A 351 8.49 1.70 -15.63
C ILE A 351 7.56 1.99 -16.83
N ARG A 352 6.97 3.19 -16.83
CA ARG A 352 6.32 3.78 -18.01
C ARG A 352 6.85 5.18 -18.20
N VAL A 353 7.02 5.58 -19.45
CA VAL A 353 7.57 6.90 -19.79
C VAL A 353 6.41 7.80 -20.17
N VAL A 354 6.43 9.05 -19.71
CA VAL A 354 5.45 10.07 -20.09
C VAL A 354 6.20 11.25 -20.66
N LEU A 355 5.99 11.53 -21.94
CA LEU A 355 6.45 12.73 -22.61
C LEU A 355 5.34 13.79 -22.48
N ASN A 356 5.41 14.54 -21.39
CA ASN A 356 4.39 15.51 -20.97
C ASN A 356 4.59 16.87 -21.67
N LYS A 357 3.55 17.70 -21.76
CA LYS A 357 3.57 19.01 -22.46
C LYS A 357 3.91 18.90 -23.95
N ALA A 358 3.51 17.80 -24.59
CA ALA A 358 3.75 17.56 -26.01
C ALA A 358 3.07 18.62 -26.93
N ASP A 359 2.06 19.32 -26.43
CA ASP A 359 1.36 20.42 -27.10
C ASP A 359 2.17 21.72 -27.22
N GLN A 360 3.35 21.78 -26.59
CA GLN A 360 4.23 22.96 -26.62
C GLN A 360 5.25 22.93 -27.78
N VAL A 361 5.29 21.84 -28.55
CA VAL A 361 6.20 21.65 -29.68
C VAL A 361 5.44 21.22 -30.92
N ASP A 362 5.95 21.56 -32.10
CA ASP A 362 5.36 21.08 -33.35
C ASP A 362 5.62 19.57 -33.55
N THR A 363 4.89 18.96 -34.48
CA THR A 363 4.98 17.51 -34.76
C THR A 363 6.39 17.07 -35.16
N GLN A 364 7.15 17.85 -35.93
CA GLN A 364 8.49 17.45 -36.35
C GLN A 364 9.47 17.49 -35.18
N GLN A 365 9.39 18.53 -34.36
CA GLN A 365 10.18 18.65 -33.14
C GLN A 365 9.83 17.53 -32.16
N LEU A 366 8.54 17.23 -31.99
CA LEU A 366 8.08 16.12 -31.15
C LEU A 366 8.68 14.78 -31.57
N MET A 367 8.70 14.48 -32.87
CA MET A 367 9.31 13.23 -33.38
C MET A 367 10.82 13.18 -33.15
N ARG A 368 11.53 14.32 -33.26
CA ARG A 368 12.98 14.40 -32.96
C ARG A 368 13.25 14.19 -31.47
N VAL A 369 12.47 14.83 -30.60
CA VAL A 369 12.55 14.68 -29.14
C VAL A 369 12.27 13.24 -28.73
N TYR A 370 11.21 12.64 -29.28
CA TYR A 370 10.86 11.25 -29.03
C TYR A 370 12.01 10.30 -29.39
N GLY A 371 12.58 10.45 -30.59
CA GLY A 371 13.74 9.65 -31.02
C GLY A 371 14.95 9.82 -30.09
N ALA A 372 15.26 11.06 -29.69
CA ALA A 372 16.36 11.36 -28.76
C ALA A 372 16.13 10.76 -27.36
N LEU A 373 14.89 10.80 -26.86
CA LEU A 373 14.49 10.21 -25.58
C LEU A 373 14.68 8.71 -25.60
N MET A 374 14.15 8.02 -26.62
CA MET A 374 14.25 6.57 -26.74
C MET A 374 15.71 6.11 -26.88
N TRP A 375 16.51 6.83 -27.68
CA TRP A 375 17.94 6.58 -27.79
C TRP A 375 18.66 6.70 -26.44
N SER A 376 18.31 7.71 -25.64
CA SER A 376 18.93 7.95 -24.34
C SER A 376 18.50 6.92 -23.31
N LEU A 377 17.20 6.61 -23.22
CA LEU A 377 16.68 5.57 -22.32
C LEU A 377 17.27 4.20 -22.62
N GLY A 378 17.43 3.84 -23.90
CA GLY A 378 18.05 2.57 -24.31
C GLY A 378 19.49 2.41 -23.78
N LYS A 379 20.25 3.50 -23.68
CA LYS A 379 21.61 3.48 -23.11
C LYS A 379 21.62 3.28 -21.59
N VAL A 380 20.61 3.79 -20.90
CA VAL A 380 20.59 3.89 -19.42
C VAL A 380 19.94 2.64 -18.79
N LEU A 381 18.74 2.29 -19.25
CA LEU A 381 17.97 1.16 -18.71
C LEU A 381 18.62 -0.19 -19.06
N LYS A 382 19.29 -0.29 -20.21
CA LYS A 382 19.96 -1.53 -20.68
C LYS A 382 19.04 -2.76 -20.66
N THR A 383 17.75 -2.55 -20.94
CA THR A 383 16.78 -3.62 -21.17
C THR A 383 16.64 -3.86 -22.68
N PRO A 384 16.50 -5.11 -23.15
CA PRO A 384 16.15 -5.39 -24.55
C PRO A 384 14.72 -4.97 -24.90
N GLU A 385 13.87 -4.73 -23.89
CA GLU A 385 12.47 -4.37 -24.08
C GLU A 385 12.30 -2.86 -24.35
N VAL A 386 11.44 -2.54 -25.31
CA VAL A 386 11.12 -1.14 -25.64
C VAL A 386 10.10 -0.61 -24.63
N MET A 387 10.45 0.49 -23.96
CA MET A 387 9.56 1.13 -22.99
C MET A 387 8.35 1.78 -23.69
N ARG A 388 7.15 1.56 -23.16
CA ARG A 388 5.95 2.32 -23.58
C ARG A 388 6.10 3.77 -23.14
N VAL A 389 5.94 4.67 -24.11
CA VAL A 389 5.95 6.14 -23.91
C VAL A 389 4.55 6.66 -24.16
N TYR A 390 3.99 7.39 -23.21
CA TYR A 390 2.74 8.12 -23.33
C TYR A 390 3.00 9.56 -23.73
N ILE A 391 2.44 10.01 -24.85
CA ILE A 391 2.69 11.36 -25.39
C ILE A 391 1.45 12.23 -25.19
N GLY A 392 1.58 13.35 -24.50
CA GLY A 392 0.44 14.25 -24.32
C GLY A 392 0.72 15.45 -23.42
N SER A 393 -0.35 16.13 -23.02
CA SER A 393 -0.29 17.24 -22.06
C SER A 393 -1.25 16.95 -20.90
N PHE A 394 -0.70 16.53 -19.78
CA PHE A 394 -1.47 16.03 -18.64
C PHE A 394 -1.71 17.16 -17.62
N ASN A 395 -2.57 18.08 -18.00
CA ASN A 395 -2.98 19.22 -17.19
C ASN A 395 -4.43 19.62 -17.53
N ASP A 396 -5.00 20.55 -16.76
CA ASP A 396 -6.39 20.99 -16.94
C ASP A 396 -6.53 22.15 -17.94
N MET A 397 -5.47 22.51 -18.66
CA MET A 397 -5.48 23.57 -19.66
C MET A 397 -5.94 23.03 -21.02
N PRO A 398 -6.61 23.85 -21.84
CA PRO A 398 -6.91 23.46 -23.21
C PRO A 398 -5.62 23.20 -24.00
N VAL A 399 -5.65 22.15 -24.82
CA VAL A 399 -4.55 21.81 -25.73
C VAL A 399 -4.33 22.96 -26.71
N ASN A 400 -3.07 23.28 -26.98
CA ASN A 400 -2.73 24.27 -28.00
C ASN A 400 -3.01 23.73 -29.41
N ASP A 401 -4.24 23.92 -29.89
CA ASP A 401 -4.72 23.46 -31.20
C ASP A 401 -3.85 23.99 -32.36
N ALA A 402 -3.28 25.19 -32.22
CA ALA A 402 -2.46 25.83 -33.26
C ALA A 402 -1.09 25.16 -33.44
N ALA A 403 -0.46 24.67 -32.37
CA ALA A 403 0.82 23.96 -32.42
C ALA A 403 0.66 22.47 -32.73
N THR A 404 -0.44 21.88 -32.24
CA THR A 404 -0.67 20.43 -32.26
C THR A 404 -1.28 19.94 -33.57
N GLY A 405 -2.14 20.75 -34.18
CA GLY A 405 -2.97 20.33 -35.32
C GLY A 405 -3.98 19.21 -34.96
N PRO A 406 -4.87 18.85 -35.89
CA PRO A 406 -5.95 17.88 -35.62
C PRO A 406 -5.43 16.47 -35.32
N LEU A 407 -4.36 16.04 -36.00
CA LEU A 407 -3.77 14.70 -35.81
C LEU A 407 -3.08 14.56 -34.43
N GLY A 408 -2.44 15.63 -33.96
CA GLY A 408 -1.76 15.60 -32.64
C GLY A 408 -2.76 15.55 -31.49
N LYS A 409 -3.93 16.21 -31.63
CA LYS A 409 -4.97 16.21 -30.60
C LYS A 409 -5.55 14.81 -30.41
N GLU A 410 -5.93 14.15 -31.50
CA GLU A 410 -6.41 12.77 -31.47
C GLU A 410 -5.36 11.82 -30.89
N LEU A 411 -4.08 12.01 -31.23
CA LEU A 411 -2.98 11.23 -30.64
C LEU A 411 -2.90 11.44 -29.13
N PHE A 412 -2.91 12.68 -28.64
CA PHE A 412 -2.79 12.97 -27.21
C PHE A 412 -3.97 12.43 -26.41
N GLU A 413 -5.19 12.54 -26.92
CA GLU A 413 -6.40 11.97 -26.30
C GLU A 413 -6.28 10.45 -26.20
N LYS A 414 -5.90 9.76 -27.30
CA LYS A 414 -5.70 8.31 -27.30
C LYS A 414 -4.61 7.86 -26.33
N GLU A 415 -3.47 8.54 -26.32
CA GLU A 415 -2.36 8.23 -25.42
C GLU A 415 -2.71 8.49 -23.94
N GLN A 416 -3.55 9.48 -23.68
CA GLN A 416 -4.09 9.75 -22.36
C GLN A 416 -5.07 8.65 -21.91
N ASP A 417 -5.96 8.22 -22.80
CA ASP A 417 -6.89 7.12 -22.53
C ASP A 417 -6.14 5.80 -22.27
N ASP A 418 -5.10 5.50 -23.06
CA ASP A 418 -4.24 4.34 -22.85
C ASP A 418 -3.56 4.41 -21.46
N LEU A 419 -3.01 5.57 -21.08
CA LEU A 419 -2.39 5.74 -19.75
C LEU A 419 -3.41 5.59 -18.62
N LEU A 420 -4.63 6.11 -18.79
CA LEU A 420 -5.70 5.95 -17.81
C LEU A 420 -6.14 4.48 -17.70
N SER A 421 -6.16 3.73 -18.80
CA SER A 421 -6.40 2.28 -18.79
C SER A 421 -5.30 1.56 -18.01
N ASP A 422 -4.03 1.85 -18.31
CA ASP A 422 -2.88 1.30 -17.58
C ASP A 422 -2.97 1.59 -16.08
N LEU A 423 -3.34 2.82 -15.69
CA LEU A 423 -3.50 3.24 -14.30
C LEU A 423 -4.65 2.49 -13.59
N LYS A 424 -5.77 2.23 -14.30
CA LYS A 424 -6.91 1.47 -13.78
C LYS A 424 -6.57 0.00 -13.54
N ASP A 425 -5.68 -0.57 -14.35
CA ASP A 425 -5.26 -1.97 -14.23
C ASP A 425 -4.19 -2.19 -13.13
N ILE A 426 -3.63 -1.11 -12.55
CA ILE A 426 -2.59 -1.21 -11.51
C ILE A 426 -3.02 -2.05 -10.32
N PRO A 427 -4.21 -1.85 -9.70
CA PRO A 427 -4.56 -2.62 -8.51
C PRO A 427 -4.64 -4.12 -8.78
N LYS A 428 -5.15 -4.49 -9.96
CA LYS A 428 -5.17 -5.87 -10.44
C LYS A 428 -3.74 -6.41 -10.59
N ALA A 429 -2.89 -5.72 -11.34
CA ALA A 429 -1.50 -6.13 -11.56
C ALA A 429 -0.67 -6.15 -10.26
N ALA A 430 -0.95 -5.26 -9.31
CA ALA A 430 -0.29 -5.19 -8.01
C ALA A 430 -0.62 -6.41 -7.15
N CYS A 431 -1.86 -6.92 -7.18
CA CYS A 431 -2.22 -8.15 -6.49
C CYS A 431 -1.40 -9.35 -7.01
N ASP A 432 -1.31 -9.51 -8.34
CA ASP A 432 -0.52 -10.58 -8.97
C ASP A 432 0.98 -10.44 -8.67
N ARG A 433 1.49 -9.21 -8.72
CA ARG A 433 2.89 -8.92 -8.37
C ARG A 433 3.19 -9.27 -6.91
N ARG A 434 2.30 -8.93 -5.97
CA ARG A 434 2.47 -9.28 -4.55
C ARG A 434 2.56 -10.77 -4.33
N ILE A 435 1.74 -11.56 -5.03
CA ILE A 435 1.84 -13.02 -4.99
C ILE A 435 3.23 -13.45 -5.46
N ASN A 436 3.69 -12.95 -6.61
CA ASN A 436 4.98 -13.30 -7.17
C ASN A 436 6.17 -12.91 -6.28
N GLU A 437 6.15 -11.71 -5.70
CA GLU A 437 7.17 -11.24 -4.76
C GLU A 437 7.15 -12.05 -3.46
N PHE A 438 5.97 -12.44 -2.98
CA PHE A 438 5.85 -13.33 -1.83
C PHE A 438 6.48 -14.71 -2.08
N VAL A 439 6.24 -15.30 -3.26
CA VAL A 439 6.85 -16.58 -3.66
C VAL A 439 8.38 -16.44 -3.81
N LYS A 440 8.86 -15.37 -4.47
CA LYS A 440 10.30 -15.07 -4.59
C LYS A 440 10.96 -14.96 -3.21
N ARG A 441 10.36 -14.20 -2.30
CA ARG A 441 10.84 -14.05 -0.91
C ARG A 441 10.90 -15.37 -0.17
N ALA A 442 9.85 -16.21 -0.31
CA ALA A 442 9.82 -17.53 0.31
C ALA A 442 10.97 -18.44 -0.17
N ARG A 443 11.25 -18.45 -1.47
CA ARG A 443 12.40 -19.18 -2.04
C ARG A 443 13.73 -18.65 -1.52
N ALA A 444 13.91 -17.32 -1.53
CA ALA A 444 15.12 -16.68 -1.04
C ALA A 444 15.37 -16.99 0.45
N ALA A 445 14.33 -16.94 1.29
CA ALA A 445 14.43 -17.29 2.71
C ALA A 445 14.80 -18.77 2.94
N LYS A 446 14.26 -19.68 2.10
CA LYS A 446 14.62 -21.10 2.14
C LYS A 446 16.09 -21.34 1.77
N ILE A 447 16.57 -20.72 0.69
CA ILE A 447 17.97 -20.79 0.27
C ILE A 447 18.89 -20.20 1.34
N HIS A 448 18.53 -19.04 1.89
CA HIS A 448 19.25 -18.42 3.00
C HIS A 448 19.36 -19.35 4.22
N ALA A 449 18.27 -20.01 4.60
CA ALA A 449 18.27 -20.97 5.70
C ALA A 449 19.22 -22.15 5.43
N TYR A 450 19.26 -22.68 4.20
CA TYR A 450 20.23 -23.72 3.83
C TYR A 450 21.68 -23.23 3.88
N ILE A 451 21.97 -22.03 3.38
CA ILE A 451 23.30 -21.42 3.43
C ILE A 451 23.76 -21.28 4.88
N ILE A 452 22.97 -20.64 5.74
CA ILE A 452 23.32 -20.43 7.15
C ILE A 452 23.52 -21.76 7.87
N SER A 453 22.64 -22.73 7.62
CA SER A 453 22.73 -24.07 8.24
C SER A 453 23.96 -24.85 7.77
N HIS A 454 24.31 -24.75 6.48
CA HIS A 454 25.50 -25.37 5.90
C HIS A 454 26.78 -24.77 6.49
N LEU A 455 26.87 -23.44 6.56
CA LEU A 455 28.00 -22.77 7.21
C LEU A 455 28.15 -23.20 8.68
N LYS A 456 27.03 -23.31 9.41
CA LYS A 456 27.05 -23.83 10.79
C LYS A 456 27.51 -25.29 10.88
N LYS A 457 27.13 -26.13 9.91
CA LYS A 457 27.51 -27.55 9.83
C LYS A 457 29.01 -27.74 9.59
N GLU A 458 29.63 -26.86 8.80
CA GLU A 458 31.07 -26.91 8.49
C GLU A 458 31.98 -26.38 9.63
N MET A 459 31.41 -25.77 10.69
CA MET A 459 32.19 -25.26 11.81
C MET A 459 32.71 -26.39 12.73
N PRO A 460 33.98 -26.36 13.15
CA PRO A 460 34.54 -27.35 14.06
C PRO A 460 33.97 -27.20 15.49
N ALA A 461 33.79 -28.31 16.19
CA ALA A 461 33.15 -28.32 17.51
C ALA A 461 33.97 -27.62 18.62
N MET A 462 35.30 -27.74 18.60
CA MET A 462 36.16 -27.30 19.72
C MET A 462 37.27 -26.33 19.31
N ILE A 463 38.23 -26.74 18.48
CA ILE A 463 39.46 -25.96 18.19
C ILE A 463 39.46 -25.44 16.75
N GLY A 464 40.07 -24.26 16.54
CA GLY A 464 40.30 -23.70 15.20
C GLY A 464 39.11 -22.95 14.60
N LYS A 465 38.08 -22.64 15.39
CA LYS A 465 36.84 -21.97 14.94
C LYS A 465 37.08 -20.69 14.14
N SER A 466 37.97 -19.81 14.61
CA SER A 466 38.29 -18.55 13.91
C SER A 466 38.88 -18.80 12.51
N LYS A 467 39.88 -19.69 12.41
CA LYS A 467 40.52 -20.05 11.13
C LYS A 467 39.53 -20.75 10.18
N ALA A 468 38.65 -21.61 10.71
CA ALA A 468 37.62 -22.28 9.93
C ALA A 468 36.57 -21.28 9.41
N GLN A 469 36.10 -20.36 10.25
CA GLN A 469 35.18 -19.30 9.84
C GLN A 469 35.78 -18.43 8.74
N GLN A 470 37.03 -17.98 8.89
CA GLN A 470 37.69 -17.18 7.85
C GLN A 470 37.76 -17.95 6.52
N LYS A 471 38.15 -19.23 6.56
CA LYS A 471 38.19 -20.10 5.37
C LYS A 471 36.81 -20.25 4.70
N LEU A 472 35.74 -20.34 5.47
CA LEU A 472 34.36 -20.42 4.93
C LEU A 472 33.95 -19.10 4.27
N ILE A 473 34.30 -17.95 4.85
CA ILE A 473 34.02 -16.62 4.30
C ILE A 473 34.82 -16.38 3.01
N ASP A 474 36.09 -16.76 2.99
CA ASP A 474 36.96 -16.62 1.82
C ASP A 474 36.45 -17.48 0.65
N ASN A 475 36.02 -18.72 0.94
CA ASN A 475 35.52 -19.67 -0.05
C ASN A 475 34.00 -19.67 -0.24
N LEU A 476 33.30 -18.60 0.14
CA LEU A 476 31.84 -18.56 0.20
C LEU A 476 31.15 -18.96 -1.11
N ALA A 477 31.70 -18.58 -2.27
CA ALA A 477 31.17 -18.96 -3.58
C ALA A 477 31.15 -20.49 -3.79
N ALA A 478 32.21 -21.18 -3.34
CA ALA A 478 32.28 -22.63 -3.42
C ALA A 478 31.30 -23.28 -2.43
N GLU A 479 31.11 -22.70 -1.24
CA GLU A 479 30.11 -23.17 -0.28
C GLU A 479 28.68 -23.01 -0.81
N PHE A 480 28.36 -21.91 -1.50
CA PHE A 480 27.07 -21.76 -2.21
C PHE A 480 26.89 -22.86 -3.26
N GLY A 481 27.93 -23.17 -4.05
CA GLY A 481 27.90 -24.25 -5.03
C GLY A 481 27.74 -25.66 -4.42
N LYS A 482 28.12 -25.88 -3.16
CA LYS A 482 27.81 -27.13 -2.43
C LYS A 482 26.35 -27.17 -2.06
N VAL A 483 25.83 -26.11 -1.44
CA VAL A 483 24.40 -25.99 -1.06
C VAL A 483 23.50 -26.16 -2.27
N GLN A 484 23.85 -25.53 -3.39
CA GLN A 484 23.11 -25.64 -4.64
C GLN A 484 22.98 -27.09 -5.11
N ARG A 485 24.07 -27.86 -5.06
CA ARG A 485 24.09 -29.27 -5.50
C ARG A 485 23.40 -30.20 -4.51
N GLU A 486 23.60 -29.99 -3.21
CA GLU A 486 23.01 -30.82 -2.15
C GLU A 486 21.47 -30.73 -2.14
N PHE A 487 20.91 -29.55 -2.41
CA PHE A 487 19.47 -29.30 -2.33
C PHE A 487 18.80 -29.06 -3.71
N HIS A 488 19.52 -29.25 -4.81
CA HIS A 488 19.03 -29.06 -6.19
C HIS A 488 18.37 -27.69 -6.43
N LEU A 489 19.03 -26.63 -5.98
CA LEU A 489 18.48 -25.27 -6.01
C LEU A 489 18.87 -24.53 -7.31
N PRO A 490 17.98 -23.70 -7.87
CA PRO A 490 18.32 -22.87 -9.04
C PRO A 490 19.43 -21.87 -8.71
N PRO A 491 20.45 -21.71 -9.58
CA PRO A 491 21.54 -20.75 -9.33
C PRO A 491 21.06 -19.30 -9.28
N GLY A 492 20.02 -18.96 -10.04
CA GLY A 492 19.46 -17.60 -10.11
C GLY A 492 18.76 -17.13 -8.83
N ASP A 493 18.42 -18.04 -7.92
CA ASP A 493 17.77 -17.68 -6.65
C ASP A 493 18.80 -17.43 -5.51
N PHE A 494 20.10 -17.64 -5.76
CA PHE A 494 21.15 -17.38 -4.76
C PHE A 494 21.47 -15.89 -4.64
N PRO A 495 21.78 -15.40 -3.42
CA PRO A 495 22.18 -14.01 -3.22
C PRO A 495 23.56 -13.73 -3.84
N ASN A 496 23.84 -12.45 -4.10
CA ASN A 496 25.18 -12.02 -4.50
C ASN A 496 26.21 -12.38 -3.41
N VAL A 497 27.30 -13.04 -3.80
CA VAL A 497 28.28 -13.61 -2.88
C VAL A 497 29.04 -12.51 -2.13
N GLU A 498 29.44 -11.44 -2.80
CA GLU A 498 30.22 -10.35 -2.21
C GLU A 498 29.43 -9.62 -1.14
N TYR A 499 28.18 -9.28 -1.45
CA TYR A 499 27.26 -8.64 -0.51
C TYR A 499 26.97 -9.53 0.69
N PHE A 500 26.76 -10.83 0.47
CA PHE A 500 26.56 -11.78 1.56
C PHE A 500 27.81 -11.92 2.44
N ARG A 501 29.00 -11.95 1.82
CA ARG A 501 30.30 -12.05 2.51
C ARG A 501 30.53 -10.86 3.45
N GLU A 502 30.25 -9.65 2.98
CA GLU A 502 30.40 -8.42 3.77
C GLU A 502 29.56 -8.49 5.04
N ARG A 503 28.28 -8.87 4.91
CA ARG A 503 27.37 -9.00 6.06
C ARG A 503 27.76 -10.15 6.97
N LEU A 504 28.12 -11.31 6.41
CA LEU A 504 28.52 -12.50 7.15
C LEU A 504 29.75 -12.26 8.03
N SER A 505 30.68 -11.39 7.58
CA SER A 505 31.91 -11.06 8.31
C SER A 505 31.66 -10.44 9.70
N GLY A 506 30.49 -9.81 9.90
CA GLY A 506 30.08 -9.27 11.20
C GLY A 506 29.52 -10.30 12.19
N TYR A 507 29.39 -11.57 11.79
CA TYR A 507 28.76 -12.61 12.60
C TYR A 507 29.73 -13.72 13.02
N ASN A 508 29.40 -14.40 14.12
CA ASN A 508 30.05 -15.64 14.52
C ASN A 508 29.22 -16.82 14.01
N ILE A 509 29.75 -17.56 13.02
CA ILE A 509 29.06 -18.67 12.36
C ILE A 509 28.71 -19.79 13.37
N ASP A 510 29.50 -19.96 14.42
CA ASP A 510 29.23 -20.96 15.45
C ASP A 510 27.96 -20.64 16.28
N LYS A 511 27.45 -19.40 16.23
CA LYS A 511 26.20 -19.02 16.91
C LYS A 511 24.96 -19.20 16.03
N PHE A 512 25.12 -19.63 14.78
CA PHE A 512 23.98 -19.88 13.90
C PHE A 512 23.22 -21.15 14.29
N GLU A 513 21.94 -21.16 13.91
CA GLU A 513 21.04 -22.28 14.08
C GLU A 513 21.38 -23.40 13.08
N LYS A 514 21.23 -24.65 13.53
CA LYS A 514 21.26 -25.80 12.62
C LYS A 514 19.99 -25.84 11.76
N LEU A 515 20.01 -26.61 10.68
CA LEU A 515 18.82 -26.80 9.84
C LEU A 515 17.66 -27.40 10.66
N LYS A 516 16.48 -26.81 10.52
CA LYS A 516 15.22 -27.28 11.14
C LYS A 516 14.28 -27.77 10.04
N PRO A 517 14.28 -29.08 9.71
CA PRO A 517 13.53 -29.61 8.57
C PRO A 517 12.04 -29.29 8.59
N LYS A 518 11.42 -29.23 9.77
CA LYS A 518 10.00 -28.88 9.91
C LYS A 518 9.66 -27.46 9.40
N MET A 519 10.55 -26.49 9.58
CA MET A 519 10.33 -25.13 9.10
C MET A 519 10.48 -25.03 7.58
N ILE A 520 11.44 -25.77 7.02
CA ILE A 520 11.63 -25.90 5.58
C ILE A 520 10.39 -26.55 4.95
N GLN A 521 9.94 -27.70 5.50
CA GLN A 521 8.75 -28.40 5.02
C GLN A 521 7.50 -27.50 5.08
N ALA A 522 7.34 -26.69 6.14
CA ALA A 522 6.22 -25.75 6.22
C ALA A 522 6.21 -24.75 5.06
N VAL A 523 7.38 -24.23 4.65
CA VAL A 523 7.51 -23.33 3.50
C VAL A 523 7.34 -24.07 2.17
N ASP A 524 7.81 -25.31 2.05
CA ASP A 524 7.57 -26.14 0.86
C ASP A 524 6.08 -26.43 0.68
N ASP A 525 5.37 -26.82 1.75
CA ASP A 525 3.92 -27.05 1.73
C ASP A 525 3.16 -25.75 1.37
N MET A 526 3.65 -24.62 1.87
CA MET A 526 3.10 -23.30 1.56
C MET A 526 3.17 -22.99 0.06
N LEU A 527 4.34 -23.24 -0.56
CA LEU A 527 4.57 -22.97 -1.97
C LEU A 527 3.86 -23.98 -2.88
N ALA A 528 3.84 -25.26 -2.50
CA ALA A 528 3.30 -26.33 -3.32
C ALA A 528 1.78 -26.46 -3.24
N TYR A 529 1.17 -26.15 -2.09
CA TYR A 529 -0.25 -26.42 -1.85
C TYR A 529 -1.02 -25.19 -1.36
N ASP A 530 -0.54 -24.48 -0.33
CA ASP A 530 -1.36 -23.43 0.28
C ASP A 530 -1.59 -22.23 -0.64
N ILE A 531 -0.53 -21.73 -1.30
CA ILE A 531 -0.64 -20.62 -2.25
C ILE A 531 -1.54 -21.01 -3.44
N PRO A 532 -1.33 -22.15 -4.13
CA PRO A 532 -2.24 -22.58 -5.19
C PRO A 532 -3.70 -22.74 -4.72
N ASN A 533 -3.93 -23.26 -3.51
CA ASN A 533 -5.29 -23.39 -2.96
C ASN A 533 -5.91 -22.03 -2.63
N LEU A 534 -5.12 -21.08 -2.13
CA LEU A 534 -5.55 -19.70 -1.89
C LEU A 534 -6.03 -19.05 -3.20
N LEU A 535 -5.25 -19.17 -4.27
CA LEU A 535 -5.58 -18.58 -5.58
C LEU A 535 -6.76 -19.28 -6.27
N LYS A 536 -7.05 -20.54 -5.94
CA LYS A 536 -8.27 -21.24 -6.41
C LYS A 536 -9.53 -20.75 -5.68
N ASN A 537 -9.40 -20.43 -4.39
CA ASN A 537 -10.54 -20.09 -3.54
C ASN A 537 -10.90 -18.60 -3.54
N PHE A 538 -9.92 -17.74 -3.83
CA PHE A 538 -10.12 -16.29 -3.86
C PHE A 538 -9.68 -15.75 -5.22
N ARG A 539 -10.56 -14.96 -5.84
CA ARG A 539 -10.23 -14.21 -7.06
C ARG A 539 -9.54 -12.91 -6.71
N ASN A 540 -8.85 -12.33 -7.69
CA ASN A 540 -8.34 -10.98 -7.58
C ASN A 540 -9.55 -10.04 -7.37
N PRO A 541 -9.59 -9.22 -6.30
CA PRO A 541 -10.74 -8.34 -6.04
C PRO A 541 -10.92 -7.24 -7.10
N TYR A 542 -9.95 -7.09 -8.00
CA TYR A 542 -9.96 -6.14 -9.11
C TYR A 542 -10.22 -6.80 -10.48
N ASP A 543 -10.61 -8.09 -10.51
CA ASP A 543 -10.99 -8.81 -11.75
C ASP A 543 -12.41 -8.51 -12.23
#